data_AF-T0ZEI8-F1
#
_entry.id   AF-T0ZEI8-F1
#
_cell.length_a   1.000
_cell.length_b   1.000
_cell.length_c   1.000
_cell.angle_alpha   90.00
_cell.angle_beta   90.00
_cell.angle_gamma   90.00
#
_symmetry.space_group_name_H-M   'P 1'
#
loop_
_entity.id
_entity.type
_entity.pdbx_description
1 polymer ?
#
loop_
_entity_poly.entity_id
_entity_poly.type
_entity_poly.pdbx_seq_one_letter_code
_entity_poly.pdbx_strand_id
1 'polypeptide(L)'
;RQSRNAAFDSVAALLDTDTDWNDQVQQRATEHCIRLLLSRPCVEAMLLRALGRSATGRTRDLKKRLKKLVQDPMDSHRYATLFDEHALKVARRNERVIEDLLRLFGR
;
A
#
# COMPACT_ATOMS: atom_id res chain seq x y z
N ARG A 1 30.12 -13.36 13.60
CA ARG A 1 28.76 -13.04 13.12
C ARG A 1 28.42 -11.62 13.59
N GLN A 2 28.98 -10.59 12.93
CA GLN A 2 28.69 -9.19 13.25
C GLN A 2 27.35 -8.83 12.60
N SER A 3 26.28 -8.88 13.39
CA SER A 3 24.97 -8.39 13.01
C SER A 3 25.03 -6.87 12.87
N ARG A 4 24.93 -6.38 11.62
CA ARG A 4 24.68 -4.98 11.31
C ARG A 4 23.38 -4.55 11.99
N ASN A 5 23.46 -4.02 13.20
CA ASN A 5 22.43 -3.13 13.73
C ASN A 5 22.48 -1.85 12.89
N ALA A 6 21.89 -1.88 11.69
CA ALA A 6 21.43 -0.66 11.08
C ALA A 6 20.28 -0.17 11.95
N ALA A 7 20.55 0.77 12.85
CA ALA A 7 19.51 1.47 13.57
C ALA A 7 18.71 2.24 12.51
N PHE A 8 17.49 1.79 12.22
CA PHE A 8 16.59 2.51 11.34
C PHE A 8 16.06 3.74 12.08
N ASP A 9 16.07 4.91 11.44
CA ASP A 9 15.52 6.15 12.03
C ASP A 9 13.99 6.11 12.16
N SER A 10 13.34 5.29 11.32
CA SER A 10 11.89 5.07 11.36
C SER A 10 11.52 3.67 10.87
N VAL A 11 10.44 3.12 11.43
CA VAL A 11 9.85 1.84 11.02
C VAL A 11 8.39 2.07 10.65
N ALA A 12 7.98 1.53 9.50
CA ALA A 12 6.61 1.64 9.02
C ALA A 12 6.13 0.30 8.44
N ALA A 13 4.82 0.06 8.52
CA ALA A 13 4.16 -1.11 7.96
C ALA A 13 2.92 -0.70 7.16
N LEU A 14 2.85 -1.16 5.90
CA LEU A 14 1.64 -1.10 5.09
C LEU A 14 0.82 -2.36 5.35
N LEU A 15 -0.38 -2.20 5.88
CA LEU A 15 -1.29 -3.29 6.23
C LEU A 15 -2.52 -3.28 5.31
N ASP A 16 -2.81 -4.46 4.78
CA ASP A 16 -4.09 -4.74 4.15
C ASP A 16 -5.18 -4.85 5.23
N THR A 17 -6.23 -4.04 5.14
CA THR A 17 -7.25 -4.02 6.20
C THR A 17 -8.39 -5.02 5.97
N ASP A 18 -8.37 -5.74 4.85
CA ASP A 18 -9.41 -6.73 4.55
C ASP A 18 -9.24 -8.04 5.34
N THR A 19 -8.05 -8.27 5.88
CA THR A 19 -7.67 -9.48 6.61
C THR A 19 -6.84 -9.10 7.83
N ASP A 20 -7.14 -9.71 8.99
CA ASP A 20 -6.33 -9.63 10.21
C ASP A 20 -6.12 -8.23 10.86
N TRP A 21 -6.85 -7.20 10.45
CA TRP A 21 -6.84 -5.90 11.13
C TRP A 21 -7.73 -5.87 12.38
N ASN A 22 -7.17 -5.51 13.53
CA ASN A 22 -7.91 -5.25 14.76
C ASN A 22 -7.19 -4.22 15.66
N ASP A 23 -7.86 -3.77 16.72
CA ASP A 23 -7.33 -2.78 17.66
C ASP A 23 -6.07 -3.26 18.40
N GLN A 24 -5.89 -4.58 18.58
CA GLN A 24 -4.69 -5.14 19.20
C GLN A 24 -3.46 -4.98 18.30
N VAL A 25 -3.62 -5.12 16.98
CA VAL A 25 -2.55 -4.86 16.01
C VAL A 25 -2.16 -3.38 16.04
N GLN A 26 -3.14 -2.47 16.14
CA GLN A 26 -2.88 -1.04 16.28
C GLN A 26 -2.12 -0.71 17.57
N GLN A 27 -2.52 -1.31 18.69
CA GLN A 27 -1.88 -1.12 19.98
C GLN A 27 -0.42 -1.57 19.94
N ARG A 28 -0.15 -2.79 19.43
CA ARG A 28 1.21 -3.31 19.29
C ARG A 28 2.09 -2.43 18.43
N ALA A 29 1.56 -1.94 17.30
CA ALA A 29 2.33 -1.03 16.45
C ALA A 29 2.68 0.27 17.18
N THR A 30 1.76 0.81 17.97
CA THR A 30 1.98 2.01 18.79
C THR A 30 3.05 1.76 19.86
N GLU A 31 2.99 0.64 20.57
CA GLU A 31 3.97 0.24 21.59
C GLU A 31 5.38 0.10 21.02
N HIS A 32 5.50 -0.30 19.75
CA HIS A 32 6.78 -0.47 19.05
C HIS A 32 7.17 0.73 18.16
N CYS A 33 6.48 1.87 18.26
CA CYS A 33 6.73 3.06 17.44
C CYS A 33 6.71 2.78 15.92
N ILE A 34 5.89 1.83 15.49
CA ILE A 34 5.71 1.46 14.08
C ILE A 34 4.64 2.35 13.46
N ARG A 35 5.01 3.10 12.43
CA ARG A 35 4.03 3.89 11.65
C ARG A 35 3.16 2.98 10.79
N LEU A 36 1.87 2.90 11.10
CA LEU A 36 0.93 2.13 10.30
C LEU A 36 0.37 2.92 9.13
N LEU A 37 0.42 2.29 7.96
CA LEU A 37 -0.21 2.73 6.72
C LEU A 37 -1.30 1.71 6.40
N LEU A 38 -2.57 2.14 6.36
CA LEU A 38 -3.70 1.23 6.26
C LEU A 38 -4.36 1.33 4.88
N SER A 39 -4.31 0.28 4.07
CA SER A 39 -5.00 0.29 2.78
C SER A 39 -6.48 -0.08 2.95
N ARG A 40 -7.35 0.93 2.97
CA ARG A 40 -8.79 0.76 3.21
C ARG A 40 -9.64 0.81 1.92
N PRO A 41 -10.66 -0.04 1.75
CA PRO A 41 -10.94 -1.24 2.54
C PRO A 41 -9.94 -2.39 2.32
N CYS A 42 -9.17 -2.36 1.22
CA CYS A 42 -8.12 -3.33 0.94
C CYS A 42 -7.01 -2.72 0.07
N VAL A 43 -5.90 -3.45 -0.14
CA VAL A 43 -4.82 -3.03 -1.04
C VAL A 43 -5.32 -2.83 -2.47
N GLU A 44 -6.18 -3.70 -3.00
CA GLU A 44 -6.65 -3.54 -4.38
C GLU A 44 -7.51 -2.29 -4.55
N ALA A 45 -8.26 -1.90 -3.52
CA ALA A 45 -9.02 -0.65 -3.54
C ALA A 45 -8.08 0.56 -3.64
N MET A 46 -7.01 0.55 -2.84
CA MET A 46 -5.97 1.58 -2.84
C MET A 46 -5.32 1.70 -4.23
N LEU A 47 -4.91 0.57 -4.81
CA LEU A 47 -4.27 0.53 -6.13
C LEU A 47 -5.21 0.94 -7.26
N LEU A 48 -6.51 0.60 -7.19
CA LEU A 48 -7.49 1.06 -8.17
C LEU A 48 -7.71 2.58 -8.10
N ARG A 49 -7.79 3.17 -6.90
CA ARG A 49 -7.91 4.63 -6.73
C ARG A 49 -6.66 5.37 -7.19
N ALA A 50 -5.48 4.78 -6.97
CA ALA A 50 -4.22 5.30 -7.47
C ALA A 50 -4.21 5.42 -9.00
N LEU A 51 -4.82 4.46 -9.70
CA LEU A 51 -5.03 4.49 -11.15
C LEU A 51 -6.23 5.35 -11.59
N GLY A 52 -6.83 6.13 -10.68
CA GLY A 52 -8.01 6.95 -10.97
C GLY A 52 -9.29 6.15 -11.24
N ARG A 53 -9.33 4.85 -10.88
CA ARG A 53 -10.48 3.98 -11.12
C ARG A 53 -11.38 3.87 -9.89
N SER A 54 -12.65 3.56 -10.14
CA SER A 54 -13.60 3.28 -9.05
C SER A 54 -13.20 2.02 -8.26
N ALA A 55 -13.12 2.17 -6.95
CA ALA A 55 -12.81 1.13 -5.99
C ALA A 55 -14.04 0.69 -5.16
N THR A 56 -15.25 0.87 -5.70
CA THR A 56 -16.49 0.41 -5.05
C THR A 56 -16.77 -1.06 -5.32
N GLY A 57 -17.31 -1.75 -4.32
CA GLY A 57 -17.71 -3.16 -4.40
C GLY A 57 -17.05 -4.03 -3.32
N ARG A 58 -17.22 -5.35 -3.45
CA ARG A 58 -16.61 -6.34 -2.54
C ARG A 58 -15.15 -6.56 -2.91
N THR A 59 -14.29 -6.88 -1.93
CA THR A 59 -12.86 -7.14 -2.13
C THR A 59 -12.58 -8.14 -3.25
N ARG A 60 -13.36 -9.24 -3.34
CA ARG A 60 -13.24 -10.24 -4.40
C ARG A 60 -13.37 -9.64 -5.81
N ASP A 61 -14.24 -8.65 -5.99
CA ASP A 61 -14.48 -8.02 -7.28
C ASP A 61 -13.37 -7.01 -7.61
N LEU A 62 -12.88 -6.30 -6.59
CA LEU A 62 -11.71 -5.40 -6.72
C LEU A 62 -10.46 -6.20 -7.12
N LYS A 63 -10.23 -7.35 -6.50
CA LYS A 63 -9.14 -8.27 -6.84
C LYS A 63 -9.21 -8.77 -8.27
N LYS A 64 -10.41 -9.13 -8.75
CA LYS A 64 -10.63 -9.49 -10.16
C LYS A 64 -10.34 -8.32 -11.11
N ARG A 65 -10.77 -7.10 -10.76
CA ARG A 65 -10.50 -5.89 -11.57
C ARG A 65 -9.01 -5.60 -11.65
N LEU A 66 -8.31 -5.60 -10.51
CA LEU A 66 -6.86 -5.39 -10.49
C LEU A 66 -6.12 -6.47 -11.27
N LYS A 67 -6.50 -7.76 -11.09
CA LYS A 67 -5.90 -8.87 -11.84
C LYS A 67 -6.08 -8.72 -13.35
N LYS A 68 -7.18 -8.15 -13.83
CA LYS A 68 -7.36 -7.89 -15.28
C LYS A 68 -6.41 -6.81 -15.81
N LEU A 69 -6.02 -5.85 -14.97
CA LEU A 69 -5.10 -4.77 -15.34
C LEU A 69 -3.65 -5.24 -15.30
N VAL A 70 -3.24 -5.80 -14.18
CA VAL A 70 -1.88 -6.27 -13.95
C VAL A 70 -1.61 -7.58 -14.69
N GLN A 71 -2.65 -8.38 -14.97
CA GLN A 71 -2.60 -9.73 -15.55
C GLN A 71 -1.88 -10.76 -14.65
N ASP A 72 -0.63 -10.50 -14.30
CA ASP A 72 0.19 -11.27 -13.35
C ASP A 72 0.55 -10.43 -12.12
N PRO A 73 -0.09 -10.69 -10.97
CA PRO A 73 0.19 -9.99 -9.72
C PRO A 73 1.63 -10.12 -9.19
N MET A 74 2.41 -11.07 -9.70
CA MET A 74 3.80 -11.27 -9.28
C MET A 74 4.81 -10.57 -10.20
N ASP A 75 4.36 -10.00 -11.32
CA ASP A 75 5.21 -9.33 -12.29
C ASP A 75 5.38 -7.84 -11.95
N SER A 76 6.52 -7.52 -11.32
CA SER A 76 6.87 -6.13 -10.95
C SER A 76 6.96 -5.17 -12.15
N HIS A 77 7.31 -5.65 -13.35
CA HIS A 77 7.40 -4.78 -14.53
C HIS A 77 6.03 -4.28 -14.96
N ARG A 78 4.99 -5.11 -14.85
CA ARG A 78 3.62 -4.68 -15.16
C ARG A 78 3.10 -3.62 -14.21
N TYR A 79 3.46 -3.72 -12.92
CA TYR A 79 3.21 -2.63 -11.98
C TYR A 79 3.97 -1.36 -12.36
N ALA A 80 5.25 -1.46 -12.70
CA ALA A 80 6.03 -0.28 -13.11
C ALA A 80 5.46 0.41 -14.37
N THR A 81 4.90 -0.36 -15.32
CA THR A 81 4.24 0.20 -16.50
C THR A 81 2.89 0.84 -16.18
N LEU A 82 2.10 0.25 -15.28
CA LEU A 82 0.78 0.77 -14.90
C LEU A 82 0.87 1.99 -13.96
N PHE A 83 1.85 1.98 -13.07
CA PHE A 83 2.12 3.01 -12.08
C PHE A 83 3.34 3.84 -12.50
N ASP A 84 3.27 4.39 -13.71
CA ASP A 84 4.27 5.33 -14.21
C ASP A 84 4.29 6.64 -13.38
N GLU A 85 5.21 7.54 -13.71
CA GLU A 85 5.35 8.81 -12.97
C GLU A 85 4.06 9.64 -12.96
N HIS A 86 3.31 9.63 -14.06
CA HIS A 86 2.05 10.37 -14.16
C HIS A 86 0.98 9.75 -13.26
N ALA A 87 0.80 8.44 -13.35
CA ALA A 87 -0.11 7.68 -12.49
C ALA A 87 0.24 7.85 -11.01
N LEU A 88 1.53 7.85 -10.64
CA LEU A 88 1.95 8.10 -9.26
C LEU A 88 1.65 9.53 -8.80
N LYS A 89 1.84 10.55 -9.65
CA LYS A 89 1.44 11.94 -9.32
C LYS A 89 -0.06 12.07 -9.08
N VAL A 90 -0.88 11.37 -9.87
CA VAL A 90 -2.33 11.31 -9.67
C VAL A 90 -2.66 10.55 -8.37
N ALA A 91 -2.00 9.42 -8.14
CA ALA A 91 -2.18 8.60 -6.94
C ALA A 91 -1.89 9.39 -5.66
N ARG A 92 -0.81 10.18 -5.62
CA ARG A 92 -0.45 11.07 -4.49
C ARG A 92 -1.58 12.04 -4.10
N ARG A 93 -2.39 12.47 -5.07
CA ARG A 93 -3.52 13.38 -4.83
C ARG A 93 -4.76 12.64 -4.35
N ASN A 94 -4.99 11.43 -4.84
CA ASN A 94 -6.22 10.68 -4.63
C ASN A 94 -6.15 9.71 -3.44
N GLU A 95 -4.94 9.33 -3.02
CA GLU A 95 -4.70 8.30 -2.01
C GLU A 95 -3.61 8.73 -1.03
N ARG A 96 -4.03 9.19 0.14
CA ARG A 96 -3.12 9.71 1.18
C ARG A 96 -2.10 8.66 1.64
N VAL A 97 -2.49 7.38 1.67
CA VAL A 97 -1.61 6.30 2.11
C VAL A 97 -0.42 6.13 1.16
N ILE A 98 -0.62 6.35 -0.14
CA ILE A 98 0.46 6.33 -1.13
C ILE A 98 1.38 7.54 -0.98
N GLU A 99 0.82 8.72 -0.72
CA GLU A 99 1.63 9.92 -0.41
C GLU A 99 2.49 9.70 0.84
N ASP A 100 1.92 9.19 1.91
CA ASP A 100 2.66 8.90 3.14
C ASP A 100 3.73 7.83 2.93
N LEU A 101 3.43 6.79 2.14
CA LEU A 101 4.40 5.75 1.78
C LEU A 101 5.58 6.34 1.00
N LEU A 102 5.34 7.17 -0.02
CA LEU A 102 6.39 7.77 -0.84
C LEU A 102 7.28 8.71 -0.03
N ARG A 103 6.71 9.48 0.90
CA ARG A 103 7.47 10.34 1.82
C ARG A 103 8.45 9.55 2.68
N LEU A 104 8.08 8.34 3.12
CA LEU A 104 8.99 7.46 3.88
C LEU A 104 10.18 7.00 3.04
N PHE A 105 10.02 6.90 1.72
CA PHE A 105 11.12 6.59 0.79
C PHE A 105 11.90 7.84 0.33
N GLY A 106 11.59 9.03 0.84
CA GLY A 106 12.21 10.28 0.42
C GLY A 106 11.79 10.75 -0.98
N ARG A 107 10.57 10.41 -1.41
CA ARG A 107 10.02 10.71 -2.75
C ARG A 107 8.74 11.56 -2.70
#